data_AF-A0A843A2X9-F1
#
_entry.id   AF-A0A843A2X9-F1
#
_cell.length_a   1.000
_cell.length_b   1.000
_cell.length_c   1.000
_cell.angle_alpha   90.00
_cell.angle_beta   90.00
_cell.angle_gamma   90.00
#
_symmetry.space_group_name_H-M   'P 1'
#
loop_
_entity.id
_entity.type
_entity.pdbx_description
1 polymer ?
#
loop_
_entity_poly.entity_id
_entity_poly.type
_entity_poly.pdbx_seq_one_letter_code
_entity_poly.pdbx_strand_id
1 'polypeptide(L)'
;MTMATQYATTKVSYTFGIVHPSNADIRFVGSDNSSADPAARVLRVTNNASGSRTVVISLGDWMPSSVKNYTAVFAIVNEEGFKVNITHINVSGTGASNISIYLHGNRTTDAASEVASAKVLSVRAGVSQHTTANCEWVLGAGDGNTSTMNGSTYATRILTPWDVTSHVRYNDTTVRYAKNNSYDYVWVQISISVSSTAPDQAAATGQIWIHFKATTHS
;
A
#
# COMPACT_ATOMS: atom_id res chain seq x y z
N MET A 1 37.17 34.45 -15.30
CA MET A 1 35.77 34.11 -15.64
C MET A 1 35.49 32.77 -14.96
N THR A 2 34.85 32.78 -13.79
CA THR A 2 34.48 31.57 -13.04
C THR A 2 33.12 31.12 -13.50
N MET A 3 33.04 29.98 -14.17
CA MET A 3 31.78 29.30 -14.47
C MET A 3 31.19 28.82 -13.14
N ALA A 4 30.02 29.34 -12.76
CA ALA A 4 29.25 28.78 -11.66
C ALA A 4 28.68 27.44 -12.12
N THR A 5 29.08 26.34 -11.49
CA THR A 5 28.42 25.04 -11.65
C THR A 5 27.02 25.17 -11.06
N GLN A 6 26.00 25.26 -11.91
CA GLN A 6 24.61 25.22 -11.48
C GLN A 6 24.18 23.76 -11.32
N TYR A 7 23.86 23.34 -10.10
CA TYR A 7 23.26 22.03 -9.83
C TYR A 7 21.74 22.16 -9.91
N ALA A 8 21.15 21.82 -11.05
CA ALA A 8 19.70 21.60 -11.13
C ALA A 8 19.38 20.21 -10.56
N THR A 9 18.57 20.15 -9.51
CA THR A 9 18.09 18.88 -8.94
C THR A 9 16.63 18.69 -9.37
N THR A 10 16.38 17.81 -10.34
CA THR A 10 15.02 17.41 -10.73
C THR A 10 14.49 16.36 -9.75
N LYS A 11 13.24 16.56 -9.32
CA LYS A 11 12.52 15.71 -8.38
C LYS A 11 11.16 15.36 -8.98
N VAL A 12 10.77 14.09 -8.91
CA VAL A 12 9.43 13.62 -9.34
C VAL A 12 8.61 13.25 -8.11
N SER A 13 7.50 13.95 -7.88
CA SER A 13 6.55 13.66 -6.80
C SER A 13 5.59 12.55 -7.20
N TYR A 14 5.29 11.60 -6.31
CA TYR A 14 4.35 10.50 -6.59
C TYR A 14 3.12 10.56 -5.68
N THR A 15 1.93 10.64 -6.28
CA THR A 15 0.65 10.70 -5.55
C THR A 15 -0.40 9.75 -6.17
N PHE A 16 -0.86 8.75 -5.43
CA PHE A 16 -1.86 7.77 -5.91
C PHE A 16 -3.12 7.71 -5.08
N GLY A 17 -4.29 7.64 -5.73
CA GLY A 17 -5.57 7.36 -5.08
C GLY A 17 -5.87 5.86 -5.00
N ILE A 18 -6.40 5.38 -3.86
CA ILE A 18 -7.05 4.07 -3.74
C ILE A 18 -8.56 4.29 -3.86
N VAL A 19 -9.20 3.60 -4.81
CA VAL A 19 -10.66 3.64 -4.99
C VAL A 19 -11.29 2.50 -4.20
N HIS A 20 -12.16 2.83 -3.24
CA HIS A 20 -12.84 1.87 -2.37
C HIS A 20 -14.37 1.99 -2.52
N PRO A 21 -15.11 0.90 -2.80
CA PRO A 21 -16.57 0.92 -2.81
C PRO A 21 -17.10 1.13 -1.37
N SER A 22 -18.07 2.03 -1.18
CA SER A 22 -18.52 2.49 0.14
C SER A 22 -19.11 1.43 1.08
N ASN A 23 -19.37 0.21 0.59
CA ASN A 23 -20.11 -0.86 1.29
C ASN A 23 -19.29 -2.13 1.57
N ALA A 24 -17.98 -2.17 1.30
CA ALA A 24 -17.15 -3.31 1.66
C ALA A 24 -16.55 -3.10 3.06
N ASP A 25 -16.58 -4.11 3.93
CA ASP A 25 -15.91 -4.10 5.23
C ASP A 25 -14.40 -4.38 5.06
N ILE A 26 -13.75 -3.62 4.16
CA ILE A 26 -12.32 -3.62 3.94
C ILE A 26 -11.74 -2.29 4.43
N ARG A 27 -10.65 -2.36 5.18
CA ARG A 27 -9.95 -1.18 5.69
C ARG A 27 -8.52 -1.09 5.19
N PHE A 28 -8.03 0.14 5.13
CA PHE A 28 -6.62 0.43 4.89
C PHE A 28 -6.02 1.05 6.15
N VAL A 29 -4.92 0.48 6.63
CA VAL A 29 -4.23 0.91 7.84
C VAL A 29 -2.85 1.44 7.47
N GLY A 30 -2.58 2.72 7.72
CA GLY A 30 -1.28 3.34 7.44
C GLY A 30 -0.17 2.71 8.27
N SER A 31 1.02 2.59 7.70
CA SER A 31 2.16 1.95 8.40
C SER A 31 3.51 2.61 8.15
N ASP A 32 3.71 3.29 7.02
CA ASP A 32 5.01 3.91 6.77
C ASP A 32 5.26 5.10 7.72
N ASN A 33 6.44 5.04 8.31
CA ASN A 33 7.06 6.02 9.17
C ASN A 33 8.27 6.57 8.40
N SER A 34 8.04 7.49 7.46
CA SER A 34 9.14 8.31 6.97
C SER A 34 9.65 9.10 8.19
N SER A 35 10.85 8.77 8.62
CA SER A 35 11.27 8.74 10.02
C SER A 35 11.73 10.09 10.59
N ALA A 36 10.91 11.15 10.47
CA ALA A 36 11.25 12.44 11.07
C ALA A 36 10.05 13.28 11.54
N ASP A 37 8.84 13.01 11.05
CA ASP A 37 7.66 13.80 11.40
C ASP A 37 6.43 12.88 11.63
N PRO A 38 5.92 12.78 12.87
CA PRO A 38 4.70 12.03 13.15
C PRO A 38 3.46 12.59 12.43
N ALA A 39 3.50 13.81 11.88
CA ALA A 39 2.44 14.40 11.07
C ALA A 39 2.49 14.00 9.58
N ALA A 40 3.52 13.26 9.14
CA ALA A 40 3.75 12.96 7.73
C ALA A 40 3.57 11.47 7.37
N ARG A 41 2.36 10.93 7.58
CA ARG A 41 2.01 9.58 7.10
C ARG A 41 1.89 9.56 5.57
N VAL A 42 2.30 8.44 4.96
CA VAL A 42 2.19 8.24 3.51
C VAL A 42 0.74 8.06 3.08
N LEU A 43 -0.06 7.30 3.85
CA LEU A 43 -1.48 7.09 3.62
C LEU A 43 -2.29 8.22 4.29
N ARG A 44 -3.15 8.91 3.54
CA ARG A 44 -4.04 9.97 4.06
C ARG A 44 -5.40 9.97 3.35
N VAL A 45 -6.43 10.53 3.96
CA VAL A 45 -7.70 10.82 3.26
C VAL A 45 -7.76 12.30 2.93
N THR A 46 -7.85 12.64 1.63
CA THR A 46 -7.92 14.05 1.18
C THR A 46 -9.35 14.53 0.91
N ASN A 47 -10.32 13.61 0.85
CA ASN A 47 -11.74 13.93 0.71
C ASN A 47 -12.57 13.09 1.69
N ASN A 48 -13.08 13.75 2.74
CA ASN A 48 -13.92 13.16 3.78
C ASN A 48 -15.42 13.44 3.56
N ALA A 49 -15.83 13.87 2.36
CA ALA A 49 -17.24 14.07 2.04
C ALA A 49 -17.94 12.72 1.75
N SER A 50 -19.19 12.59 2.21
CA SER A 50 -20.00 11.37 2.15
C SER A 50 -20.26 10.93 0.71
N GLY A 51 -19.57 9.89 0.25
CA GLY A 51 -19.89 9.19 -1.00
C GLY A 51 -18.69 8.59 -1.74
N SER A 52 -17.50 9.18 -1.63
CA SER A 52 -16.28 8.62 -2.22
C SER A 52 -15.05 9.04 -1.43
N ARG A 53 -14.51 8.11 -0.63
CA ARG A 53 -13.26 8.33 0.11
C ARG A 53 -12.09 8.02 -0.82
N THR A 54 -11.39 9.06 -1.26
CA THR A 54 -10.12 8.88 -1.97
C THR A 54 -9.01 8.82 -0.92
N VAL A 55 -8.39 7.65 -0.78
CA VAL A 55 -7.19 7.50 0.05
C VAL A 55 -5.99 7.82 -0.82
N VAL A 56 -5.21 8.81 -0.41
CA VAL A 56 -4.04 9.28 -1.15
C VAL A 56 -2.76 8.74 -0.51
N ILE A 57 -1.87 8.24 -1.35
CA ILE A 57 -0.51 7.81 -1.02
C ILE A 57 0.45 8.86 -1.56
N SER A 58 1.17 9.58 -0.68
CA SER A 58 2.24 10.50 -1.10
C SER A 58 3.60 9.87 -0.84
N LEU A 59 4.31 9.54 -1.91
CA LEU A 59 5.61 8.85 -1.84
C LEU A 59 6.78 9.82 -2.03
N GLY A 60 6.61 11.11 -1.75
CA GLY A 60 7.69 12.10 -1.81
C GLY A 60 8.33 12.27 -3.19
N ASP A 61 9.54 12.82 -3.17
CA ASP A 61 10.28 13.30 -4.34
C ASP A 61 11.55 12.49 -4.58
N TRP A 62 11.73 11.99 -5.81
CA TRP A 62 12.89 11.15 -6.16
C TRP A 62 13.67 11.66 -7.36
N MET A 63 15.00 11.49 -7.30
CA MET A 63 15.91 11.81 -8.41
C MET A 63 15.85 10.72 -9.49
N PRO A 64 16.11 11.05 -10.77
CA PRO A 64 16.28 10.05 -11.82
C PRO A 64 17.33 8.98 -11.47
N SER A 65 17.15 7.76 -11.98
CA SER A 65 18.02 6.61 -11.70
C SER A 65 18.06 6.18 -10.23
N SER A 66 16.97 6.41 -9.48
CA SER A 66 16.84 5.97 -8.10
C SER A 66 15.80 4.87 -7.94
N VAL A 67 16.04 4.02 -6.94
CA VAL A 67 15.09 3.01 -6.48
C VAL A 67 14.80 3.27 -5.01
N LYS A 68 13.52 3.34 -4.67
CA LYS A 68 13.06 3.45 -3.27
C LYS A 68 12.02 2.38 -2.98
N ASN A 69 12.25 1.61 -1.92
CA ASN A 69 11.32 0.60 -1.42
C ASN A 69 10.66 1.11 -0.13
N TYR A 70 9.34 1.14 -0.14
CA TYR A 70 8.50 1.38 1.03
C TYR A 70 7.93 0.05 1.48
N THR A 71 8.56 -0.56 2.49
CA THR A 71 8.26 -1.95 2.89
C THR A 71 6.86 -2.12 3.47
N ALA A 72 6.17 -1.08 3.91
CA ALA A 72 4.79 -1.20 4.35
C ALA A 72 4.08 0.16 4.31
N VAL A 73 3.68 0.58 3.11
CA VAL A 73 2.94 1.83 2.89
C VAL A 73 1.64 1.81 3.69
N PHE A 74 0.89 0.71 3.57
CA PHE A 74 -0.32 0.43 4.31
C PHE A 74 -0.54 -1.09 4.45
N ALA A 75 -1.42 -1.49 5.35
CA ALA A 75 -2.04 -2.82 5.37
C ALA A 75 -3.45 -2.76 4.78
N ILE A 76 -3.83 -3.84 4.09
CA ILE A 76 -5.22 -4.14 3.73
C ILE A 76 -5.76 -5.06 4.83
N VAL A 77 -6.89 -4.72 5.43
CA VAL A 77 -7.51 -5.47 6.52
C VAL A 77 -8.93 -5.84 6.13
N ASN A 78 -9.28 -7.10 6.33
CA ASN A 78 -10.62 -7.63 6.17
C ASN A 78 -11.36 -7.57 7.51
N GLU A 79 -12.50 -6.89 7.54
CA GLU A 79 -13.40 -6.84 8.70
C GLU A 79 -14.63 -7.72 8.52
N GLU A 80 -14.84 -8.26 7.32
CA GLU A 80 -15.91 -9.22 7.03
C GLU A 80 -15.74 -10.46 7.92
N GLY A 81 -16.85 -11.02 8.42
CA GLY A 81 -16.85 -12.26 9.23
C GLY A 81 -16.43 -13.52 8.46
N PHE A 82 -15.86 -13.36 7.26
CA PHE A 82 -15.49 -14.42 6.35
C PHE A 82 -14.26 -14.07 5.52
N LYS A 83 -13.66 -15.07 4.86
CA LYS A 83 -12.44 -14.88 4.08
C LYS A 83 -12.70 -14.11 2.78
N VAL A 84 -11.76 -13.24 2.43
CA VAL A 84 -11.82 -12.43 1.21
C VAL A 84 -10.55 -12.64 0.40
N ASN A 85 -10.70 -12.85 -0.91
CA ASN A 85 -9.58 -12.98 -1.83
C ASN A 85 -9.26 -11.62 -2.45
N ILE A 86 -8.00 -11.20 -2.37
CA ILE A 86 -7.43 -10.22 -3.27
C ILE A 86 -7.09 -10.97 -4.58
N THR A 87 -7.68 -10.53 -5.68
CA THR A 87 -7.54 -11.20 -6.99
C THR A 87 -6.43 -10.59 -7.82
N HIS A 88 -6.43 -9.26 -7.96
CA HIS A 88 -5.42 -8.53 -8.70
C HIS A 88 -5.38 -7.06 -8.31
N ILE A 89 -4.27 -6.40 -8.63
CA ILE A 89 -4.06 -4.97 -8.41
C ILE A 89 -3.72 -4.31 -9.75
N ASN A 90 -4.42 -3.23 -10.09
CA ASN A 90 -4.15 -2.43 -11.27
C ASN A 90 -3.59 -1.07 -10.87
N VAL A 91 -2.68 -0.52 -11.68
CA VAL A 91 -2.13 0.83 -11.51
C VAL A 91 -2.28 1.59 -12.82
N SER A 92 -2.67 2.86 -12.75
CA SER A 92 -2.70 3.77 -13.90
C SER A 92 -2.08 5.12 -13.55
N GLY A 93 -1.96 5.99 -14.57
CA GLY A 93 -1.52 7.37 -14.41
C GLY A 93 -0.07 7.61 -14.84
N THR A 94 0.38 8.84 -14.66
CA THR A 94 1.75 9.25 -14.99
C THR A 94 2.72 8.62 -13.99
N GLY A 95 3.80 8.01 -14.50
CA GLY A 95 4.77 7.30 -13.67
C GLY A 95 4.32 5.92 -13.17
N ALA A 96 3.18 5.38 -13.60
CA ALA A 96 2.75 4.02 -13.25
C ALA A 96 3.79 2.96 -13.65
N SER A 97 4.50 3.16 -14.77
CA SER A 97 5.61 2.31 -15.22
C SER A 97 6.75 2.20 -14.22
N ASN A 98 6.85 3.13 -13.28
CA ASN A 98 7.91 3.18 -12.27
C ASN A 98 7.47 2.49 -10.96
N ILE A 99 6.22 2.01 -10.87
CA ILE A 99 5.64 1.45 -9.66
C ILE A 99 5.65 -0.08 -9.74
N SER A 100 6.15 -0.72 -8.69
CA SER A 100 5.91 -2.14 -8.42
C SER A 100 5.27 -2.31 -7.04
N ILE A 101 4.34 -3.25 -6.93
CA ILE A 101 3.55 -3.48 -5.71
C ILE A 101 3.71 -4.94 -5.30
N TYR A 102 4.04 -5.16 -4.03
CA TYR A 102 4.05 -6.46 -3.41
C TYR A 102 3.03 -6.53 -2.28
N LEU A 103 2.35 -7.67 -2.18
CA LEU A 103 1.66 -8.10 -0.96
C LEU A 103 2.60 -9.03 -0.20
N HIS A 104 2.83 -8.79 1.08
CA HIS A 104 3.81 -9.60 1.82
C HIS A 104 3.55 -9.68 3.32
N GLY A 105 4.25 -10.62 3.94
CA GLY A 105 4.15 -10.98 5.33
C GLY A 105 4.82 -9.97 6.24
N ASN A 106 6.03 -9.51 5.92
CA ASN A 106 6.84 -8.79 6.90
C ASN A 106 6.92 -7.29 6.64
N ARG A 107 6.25 -6.51 7.51
CA ARG A 107 6.21 -5.04 7.50
C ARG A 107 7.57 -4.35 7.30
N THR A 108 8.64 -4.89 7.88
CA THR A 108 9.96 -4.22 7.95
C THR A 108 11.00 -4.78 7.00
N THR A 109 10.67 -5.85 6.27
CA THR A 109 11.60 -6.48 5.33
C THR A 109 11.18 -6.15 3.92
N ASP A 110 12.16 -5.90 3.06
CA ASP A 110 11.91 -5.80 1.63
C ASP A 110 11.30 -7.12 1.13
N ALA A 111 10.11 -7.05 0.57
CA ALA A 111 9.40 -8.19 0.01
C ALA A 111 10.32 -9.01 -0.92
N ALA A 112 11.17 -8.38 -1.74
CA ALA A 112 12.08 -9.11 -2.64
C ALA A 112 13.02 -10.09 -1.90
N SER A 113 13.34 -9.81 -0.64
CA SER A 113 14.21 -10.62 0.22
C SER A 113 13.47 -11.67 1.05
N GLU A 114 12.13 -11.65 1.06
CA GLU A 114 11.33 -12.66 1.78
C GLU A 114 11.29 -13.99 1.05
N VAL A 115 10.92 -15.06 1.77
CA VAL A 115 10.63 -16.36 1.15
C VAL A 115 9.42 -16.27 0.22
N ALA A 116 9.39 -17.07 -0.85
CA ALA A 116 8.32 -17.02 -1.85
C ALA A 116 6.91 -17.22 -1.26
N SER A 117 6.76 -18.04 -0.22
CA SER A 117 5.48 -18.28 0.44
C SER A 117 4.97 -17.11 1.30
N ALA A 118 5.79 -16.10 1.55
CA ALA A 118 5.45 -14.94 2.38
C ALA A 118 5.19 -13.69 1.56
N LYS A 119 5.24 -13.76 0.22
CA LYS A 119 5.10 -12.60 -0.67
C LYS A 119 4.41 -12.94 -1.97
N VAL A 120 3.84 -11.92 -2.60
CA VAL A 120 3.25 -11.95 -3.93
C VAL A 120 3.60 -10.64 -4.63
N LEU A 121 4.14 -10.74 -5.83
CA LEU A 121 4.33 -9.58 -6.70
C LEU A 121 3.03 -9.35 -7.47
N SER A 122 2.25 -8.36 -7.04
CA SER A 122 0.97 -8.04 -7.68
C SER A 122 1.14 -7.16 -8.92
N VAL A 123 2.09 -6.22 -8.88
CA VAL A 123 2.33 -5.27 -9.99
C VAL A 123 3.82 -5.14 -10.25
N ARG A 124 4.23 -5.27 -11.52
CA ARG A 124 5.59 -5.00 -11.97
C ARG A 124 5.57 -3.86 -12.98
N ALA A 125 6.27 -2.77 -12.67
CA ALA A 125 6.40 -1.63 -13.58
C ALA A 125 5.04 -1.17 -14.16
N GLY A 126 4.03 -1.03 -13.29
CA GLY A 126 2.67 -0.62 -13.65
C GLY A 126 1.78 -1.72 -14.24
N VAL A 127 2.31 -2.91 -14.53
CA VAL A 127 1.56 -4.02 -15.12
C VAL A 127 1.11 -5.01 -14.05
N SER A 128 -0.20 -5.28 -13.95
CA SER A 128 -0.74 -6.34 -13.09
C SER A 128 -0.14 -7.69 -13.48
N GLN A 129 0.30 -8.47 -12.48
CA GLN A 129 0.84 -9.82 -12.67
C GLN A 129 -0.23 -10.91 -12.53
N HIS A 130 -1.43 -10.53 -12.08
CA HIS A 130 -2.56 -11.43 -11.86
C HIS A 130 -3.83 -10.92 -12.57
N THR A 131 -4.83 -11.79 -12.63
CA THR A 131 -6.13 -11.51 -13.27
C THR A 131 -7.25 -11.91 -12.32
N THR A 132 -8.49 -11.61 -12.70
CA THR A 132 -9.69 -12.03 -11.95
C THR A 132 -9.81 -13.55 -11.73
N ALA A 133 -9.10 -14.36 -12.52
CA ALA A 133 -9.13 -15.82 -12.42
C ALA A 133 -8.20 -16.37 -11.33
N ASN A 134 -7.17 -15.62 -10.93
CA ASN A 134 -6.14 -16.08 -10.00
C ASN A 134 -6.22 -15.29 -8.69
N CYS A 135 -6.07 -15.97 -7.56
CA CYS A 135 -6.00 -15.29 -6.26
C CYS A 135 -4.53 -14.93 -5.96
N GLU A 136 -4.29 -13.66 -5.63
CA GLU A 136 -3.01 -13.18 -5.12
C GLU A 136 -2.85 -13.53 -3.64
N TRP A 137 -3.82 -13.11 -2.82
CA TRP A 137 -3.77 -13.29 -1.37
C TRP A 137 -5.15 -13.55 -0.81
N VAL A 138 -5.25 -14.45 0.15
CA VAL A 138 -6.48 -14.73 0.90
C VAL A 138 -6.36 -14.09 2.28
N LEU A 139 -7.21 -13.11 2.54
CA LEU A 139 -7.38 -12.53 3.87
C LEU A 139 -8.23 -13.50 4.71
N GLY A 140 -7.80 -13.73 5.94
CA GLY A 140 -8.58 -14.42 6.97
C GLY A 140 -9.88 -13.68 7.27
N ALA A 141 -10.81 -14.35 7.96
CA ALA A 141 -12.01 -13.69 8.46
C ALA A 141 -11.63 -12.62 9.50
N GLY A 142 -12.24 -11.45 9.39
CA GLY A 142 -12.15 -10.39 10.38
C GLY A 142 -13.09 -10.62 11.56
N ASP A 143 -13.04 -9.70 12.52
CA ASP A 143 -13.89 -9.68 13.71
C ASP A 143 -14.74 -8.41 13.86
N GLY A 144 -14.80 -7.60 12.81
CA GLY A 144 -15.52 -6.33 12.77
C GLY A 144 -14.93 -5.24 13.69
N ASN A 145 -13.79 -5.49 14.33
CA ASN A 145 -13.17 -4.51 15.23
C ASN A 145 -12.18 -3.62 14.50
N THR A 146 -12.68 -2.46 14.07
CA THR A 146 -11.90 -1.43 13.36
C THR A 146 -10.74 -0.81 14.14
N SER A 147 -10.60 -1.13 15.44
CA SER A 147 -9.47 -0.70 16.28
C SER A 147 -8.35 -1.72 16.35
N THR A 148 -8.51 -2.88 15.70
CA THR A 148 -7.51 -3.94 15.64
C THR A 148 -7.31 -4.46 14.22
N MET A 149 -6.22 -5.19 14.02
CA MET A 149 -6.08 -6.18 12.94
C MET A 149 -5.47 -7.44 13.57
N ASN A 150 -5.87 -8.61 13.10
CA ASN A 150 -5.68 -9.86 13.83
C ASN A 150 -4.88 -10.90 13.06
N GLY A 151 -4.07 -11.63 13.83
CA GLY A 151 -3.52 -12.91 13.37
C GLY A 151 -4.55 -14.04 13.47
N SER A 152 -4.15 -15.24 13.03
CA SER A 152 -4.99 -16.46 12.98
C SER A 152 -5.63 -16.88 14.29
N THR A 153 -5.08 -16.37 15.40
CA THR A 153 -5.64 -16.44 16.74
C THR A 153 -5.74 -15.00 17.23
N TYR A 154 -6.94 -14.56 17.63
CA TYR A 154 -7.20 -13.25 18.24
C TYR A 154 -6.36 -12.94 19.50
N ALA A 155 -5.44 -13.83 19.89
CA ALA A 155 -4.40 -13.60 20.88
C ALA A 155 -3.32 -12.61 20.40
N THR A 156 -3.13 -12.44 19.10
CA THR A 156 -2.12 -11.51 18.52
C THR A 156 -2.78 -10.32 17.85
N ARG A 157 -3.67 -9.61 18.56
CA ARG A 157 -4.29 -8.38 18.05
C ARG A 157 -3.26 -7.28 17.96
N ILE A 158 -3.30 -6.54 16.88
CA ILE A 158 -2.46 -5.37 16.66
C ILE A 158 -3.37 -4.17 16.70
N LEU A 159 -3.07 -3.22 17.59
CA LEU A 159 -3.87 -2.02 17.72
C LEU A 159 -3.70 -1.16 16.48
N THR A 160 -4.81 -0.59 16.03
CA THR A 160 -4.84 0.41 14.96
C THR A 160 -5.47 1.69 15.49
N PRO A 161 -4.73 2.54 16.24
CA PRO A 161 -5.24 3.83 16.69
C PRO A 161 -5.69 4.74 15.53
N TRP A 162 -6.59 5.67 15.82
CA TRP A 162 -7.04 6.69 14.87
C TRP A 162 -6.05 7.87 14.84
N ASP A 163 -5.57 8.23 13.65
CA ASP A 163 -4.80 9.44 13.41
C ASP A 163 -5.76 10.56 13.00
N VAL A 164 -5.92 11.57 13.87
CA VAL A 164 -6.78 12.74 13.64
C VAL A 164 -6.24 13.70 12.58
N THR A 165 -4.93 13.68 12.32
CA THR A 165 -4.29 14.54 11.32
C THR A 165 -4.44 13.93 9.93
N SER A 166 -4.10 12.65 9.79
CA SER A 166 -4.14 11.94 8.51
C SER A 166 -5.52 11.36 8.17
N HIS A 167 -6.45 11.38 9.14
CA HIS A 167 -7.80 10.82 9.06
C HIS A 167 -7.80 9.34 8.62
N VAL A 168 -6.85 8.57 9.14
CA VAL A 168 -6.70 7.13 8.88
C VAL A 168 -6.38 6.38 10.16
N ARG A 169 -6.68 5.08 10.19
CA ARG A 169 -6.14 4.16 11.20
C ARG A 169 -4.68 3.87 10.86
N TYR A 170 -3.82 3.70 11.85
CA TYR A 170 -2.40 3.40 11.63
C TYR A 170 -1.89 2.34 12.59
N ASN A 171 -0.75 1.71 12.27
CA ASN A 171 -0.04 0.79 13.15
C ASN A 171 1.29 1.42 13.60
N ASP A 172 1.51 1.51 14.92
CA ASP A 172 2.71 2.07 15.56
C ASP A 172 3.74 1.01 16.00
N THR A 173 3.44 -0.28 15.84
CA THR A 173 4.28 -1.40 16.28
C THR A 173 5.25 -1.88 15.20
N THR A 174 6.42 -2.35 15.62
CA THR A 174 7.57 -2.57 14.72
C THR A 174 7.70 -3.98 14.14
N VAL A 175 7.05 -5.02 14.68
CA VAL A 175 7.24 -6.40 14.19
C VAL A 175 5.91 -7.16 14.16
N ARG A 176 5.33 -7.34 12.96
CA ARG A 176 4.14 -8.18 12.77
C ARG A 176 4.12 -8.78 11.36
N TYR A 177 4.00 -10.10 11.33
CA TYR A 177 3.93 -10.90 10.11
C TYR A 177 2.47 -11.11 9.70
N ALA A 178 2.10 -10.82 8.47
CA ALA A 178 0.89 -11.33 7.85
C ALA A 178 1.12 -12.77 7.36
N LYS A 179 0.06 -13.59 7.37
CA LYS A 179 0.10 -14.96 6.83
C LYS A 179 -1.09 -15.20 5.91
N ASN A 180 -0.79 -15.54 4.67
CA ASN A 180 -1.79 -15.82 3.64
C ASN A 180 -2.75 -16.93 4.10
N ASN A 181 -4.04 -16.75 3.80
CA ASN A 181 -5.16 -17.64 4.13
C ASN A 181 -5.45 -17.79 5.64
N SER A 182 -4.84 -16.94 6.47
CA SER A 182 -4.84 -17.13 7.92
C SER A 182 -5.09 -15.84 8.69
N TYR A 183 -4.44 -14.75 8.31
CA TYR A 183 -4.53 -13.47 9.02
C TYR A 183 -5.47 -12.55 8.27
N ASP A 184 -6.21 -11.70 8.99
CA ASP A 184 -7.21 -10.81 8.39
C ASP A 184 -6.56 -9.63 7.62
N TYR A 185 -5.24 -9.53 7.63
CA TYR A 185 -4.50 -8.45 7.00
C TYR A 185 -3.32 -8.93 6.14
N VAL A 186 -2.86 -8.04 5.27
CA VAL A 186 -1.62 -8.16 4.50
C VAL A 186 -0.95 -6.79 4.36
N TRP A 187 0.39 -6.76 4.35
CA TRP A 187 1.14 -5.53 4.09
C TRP A 187 1.30 -5.27 2.60
N VAL A 188 1.29 -3.99 2.24
CA VAL A 188 1.53 -3.52 0.88
C VAL A 188 2.85 -2.77 0.84
N GLN A 189 3.82 -3.37 0.14
CA GLN A 189 5.06 -2.70 -0.23
C GLN A 189 4.89 -2.04 -1.60
N ILE A 190 5.35 -0.79 -1.70
CA ILE A 190 5.45 -0.07 -2.98
C ILE A 190 6.91 0.25 -3.24
N SER A 191 7.38 -0.13 -4.42
CA SER A 191 8.72 0.18 -4.90
C SER A 191 8.62 1.17 -6.06
N ILE A 192 9.38 2.25 -5.99
CA ILE A 192 9.51 3.26 -7.05
C ILE A 192 10.85 3.05 -7.72
N SER A 193 10.87 2.86 -9.03
CA SER A 193 12.07 2.78 -9.85
C SER A 193 12.01 3.86 -10.93
N VAL A 194 12.69 4.98 -10.69
CA VAL A 194 12.69 6.12 -11.62
C VAL A 194 13.75 5.89 -12.68
N SER A 195 13.37 5.78 -13.95
CA SER A 195 14.31 5.59 -15.05
C SER A 195 15.25 6.79 -15.23
N SER A 196 16.42 6.57 -15.81
CA SER A 196 17.39 7.61 -16.15
C SER A 196 16.89 8.59 -17.21
N THR A 197 15.88 8.17 -17.99
CA THR A 197 15.27 8.96 -19.06
C THR A 197 13.98 9.64 -18.61
N ALA A 198 13.59 9.59 -17.33
CA ALA A 198 12.39 10.27 -16.83
C ALA A 198 12.57 11.78 -17.04
N PRO A 199 12.05 12.35 -18.13
CA PRO A 199 12.37 13.72 -18.50
C PRO A 199 11.49 14.61 -17.64
N ASP A 200 12.06 15.49 -16.80
CA ASP A 200 11.36 16.54 -16.03
C ASP A 200 9.85 16.30 -15.87
N GLN A 201 9.45 15.13 -15.35
CA GLN A 201 8.05 14.79 -15.36
C GLN A 201 7.43 15.58 -14.24
N ALA A 202 6.51 16.48 -14.62
CA ALA A 202 5.47 16.98 -13.75
C ALA A 202 4.97 15.84 -12.85
N ALA A 203 4.60 16.16 -11.60
CA ALA A 203 4.21 15.21 -10.57
C ALA A 203 3.52 13.94 -11.13
N ALA A 204 4.11 12.78 -10.85
CA ALA A 204 3.53 11.49 -11.17
C ALA A 204 2.26 11.29 -10.34
N THR A 205 1.12 11.14 -11.02
CA THR A 205 -0.18 10.98 -10.39
C THR A 205 -0.93 9.82 -11.01
N GLY A 206 -1.73 9.12 -10.21
CA GLY A 206 -2.42 7.94 -10.71
C GLY A 206 -3.42 7.33 -9.75
N GLN A 207 -3.92 6.16 -10.12
CA GLN A 207 -4.86 5.38 -9.31
C GLN A 207 -4.36 3.94 -9.14
N ILE A 208 -4.59 3.39 -7.95
CA ILE A 208 -4.39 1.98 -7.62
C ILE A 208 -5.78 1.39 -7.35
N TRP A 209 -6.12 0.32 -8.06
CA TRP A 209 -7.34 -0.45 -7.81
C TRP A 209 -6.98 -1.81 -7.25
N ILE A 210 -7.62 -2.17 -6.14
CA ILE A 210 -7.46 -3.47 -5.49
C ILE A 210 -8.78 -4.21 -5.66
N HIS A 211 -8.74 -5.38 -6.29
CA HIS A 211 -9.93 -6.13 -6.65
C HIS A 211 -10.16 -7.30 -5.70
N PHE A 212 -11.31 -7.31 -5.05
CA PHE A 212 -11.69 -8.31 -4.08
C PHE A 212 -12.74 -9.28 -4.62
N LYS A 213 -12.73 -10.52 -4.12
CA LYS A 213 -13.77 -11.53 -4.34
C LYS A 213 -14.02 -12.27 -3.03
N ALA A 214 -15.26 -12.31 -2.57
CA ALA A 214 -15.63 -13.15 -1.44
C ALA A 214 -15.44 -14.63 -1.79
N THR A 215 -14.92 -15.44 -0.86
CA THR A 215 -15.09 -16.89 -0.99
C THR A 215 -16.57 -17.19 -0.76
N THR A 216 -17.22 -17.79 -1.76
CA THR A 216 -18.64 -18.16 -1.68
C THR A 216 -18.91 -18.96 -0.40
N HIS A 217 -19.84 -18.47 0.42
CA HIS A 217 -20.44 -19.25 1.48
C HIS A 217 -21.44 -20.23 0.87
N SER A 218 -21.25 -21.51 1.18
CA SER A 218 -22.33 -22.49 1.21
C SER A 218 -23.08 -22.40 2.53
#